data_AF-A0A8B9CV91-F1
#
_entry.id   AF-A0A8B9CV91-F1
#
_cell.length_a   1.000
_cell.length_b   1.000
_cell.length_c   1.000
_cell.angle_alpha   90.00
_cell.angle_beta   90.00
_cell.angle_gamma   90.00
#
_symmetry.space_group_name_H-M   'P 1'
#
loop_
_entity.id
_entity.type
_entity.pdbx_description
1 polymer ?
#
loop_
_entity_poly.entity_id
_entity_poly.type
_entity_poly.pdbx_seq_one_letter_code
_entity_poly.pdbx_strand_id
1 'polypeptide(L)'
;MPLNRPIIPPRRPCFRVCYICGREFGSQSISIHEPQCLEKWRIENDQLPRHLRRPEPRRPEVLTDKVRVLYTVFIFFQQMVLICLP
;
A
#
# COMPACT_ATOMS: atom_id res chain seq x y z
N MET A 1 37.30 -33.38 6.55
CA MET A 1 36.58 -32.97 5.32
C MET A 1 35.66 -31.81 5.67
N PRO A 2 35.96 -30.55 5.31
CA PRO A 2 35.04 -29.45 5.57
C PRO A 2 33.88 -29.50 4.57
N LEU A 3 32.64 -29.51 5.06
CA LEU A 3 31.45 -29.45 4.23
C LEU A 3 31.33 -28.03 3.67
N ASN A 4 31.65 -27.87 2.38
CA ASN A 4 31.39 -26.65 1.64
C ASN A 4 29.88 -26.52 1.41
N ARG A 5 29.15 -25.96 2.39
CA ARG A 5 27.71 -25.74 2.28
C ARG A 5 27.48 -24.52 1.38
N PRO A 6 26.68 -24.64 0.30
CA PRO A 6 26.37 -23.49 -0.55
C PRO A 6 25.68 -22.41 0.29
N ILE A 7 26.27 -21.21 0.28
CA ILE A 7 25.67 -20.01 0.88
C ILE A 7 24.48 -19.64 0.00
N ILE A 8 23.28 -20.05 0.40
CA ILE A 8 22.04 -19.58 -0.21
C ILE A 8 21.88 -18.14 0.28
N PRO A 9 22.02 -17.11 -0.57
CA PRO A 9 21.78 -15.74 -0.14
C PRO A 9 20.33 -15.68 0.37
N PRO A 10 20.08 -15.03 1.52
CA PRO A 10 18.72 -14.90 2.04
C PRO A 10 17.88 -14.23 0.96
N ARG A 11 16.96 -14.99 0.34
CA ARG A 11 15.94 -14.42 -0.53
C ARG A 11 15.05 -13.58 0.37
N ARG A 12 15.38 -12.31 0.54
CA ARG A 12 14.50 -11.36 1.22
C ARG A 12 13.18 -11.43 0.44
N PRO A 13 12.06 -11.82 1.09
CA PRO A 13 10.79 -11.80 0.41
C PRO A 13 10.57 -10.38 -0.12
N CYS A 14 10.31 -10.25 -1.42
CA CYS A 14 9.96 -8.96 -1.99
C CYS A 14 8.58 -8.57 -1.42
N PHE A 15 8.58 -7.75 -0.39
CA PHE A 15 7.37 -7.12 0.12
C PHE A 15 7.03 -5.92 -0.77
N ARG A 16 5.74 -5.75 -1.04
CA ARG A 16 5.20 -4.59 -1.74
C ARG A 16 4.22 -3.89 -0.80
N VAL A 17 4.18 -2.57 -0.87
CA VAL A 17 3.29 -1.74 -0.07
C VAL A 17 2.00 -1.51 -0.84
N CYS A 18 0.85 -1.73 -0.21
CA CYS A 18 -0.44 -1.36 -0.78
C CYS A 18 -0.54 0.17 -0.91
N TYR A 19 -0.84 0.65 -2.11
CA TYR A 19 -0.96 2.09 -2.39
C TYR A 19 -2.25 2.73 -1.84
N ILE A 20 -3.14 1.96 -1.20
CA ILE A 20 -4.41 2.45 -0.64
C ILE A 20 -4.29 2.56 0.88
N CYS A 21 -3.84 1.50 1.56
CA CYS A 21 -3.73 1.46 3.02
C CYS A 21 -2.30 1.55 3.57
N GLY A 22 -1.27 1.60 2.72
CA GLY A 22 0.13 1.76 3.15
C GLY A 22 0.75 0.54 3.86
N ARG A 23 0.07 -0.60 3.92
CA ARG A 23 0.57 -1.83 4.56
C ARG A 23 1.43 -2.67 3.63
N GLU A 24 2.38 -3.40 4.21
CA GLU A 24 3.28 -4.32 3.50
C GLU A 24 2.64 -5.70 3.31
N PHE A 25 2.72 -6.22 2.09
CA PHE A 25 2.23 -7.53 1.70
C PHE A 25 3.27 -8.27 0.89
N GLY A 26 3.24 -9.60 0.91
CA GLY A 26 4.06 -10.39 0.01
C GLY A 26 3.70 -10.10 -1.45
N SER A 27 4.68 -10.27 -2.35
CA SER A 27 4.49 -10.01 -3.79
C SER A 27 3.29 -10.74 -4.41
N GLN A 28 2.91 -11.90 -3.89
CA GLN A 28 1.75 -12.66 -4.36
C GLN A 28 0.45 -12.26 -3.65
N SER A 29 0.50 -11.87 -2.38
CA SER A 29 -0.71 -11.51 -1.63
C SER A 29 -1.21 -10.11 -1.94
N ILE A 30 -0.32 -9.20 -2.40
CA ILE A 30 -0.72 -7.83 -2.72
C ILE A 30 -1.71 -7.74 -3.89
N SER A 31 -1.60 -8.62 -4.89
CA SER A 31 -2.51 -8.63 -6.04
C SER A 31 -3.94 -8.99 -5.64
N ILE A 32 -4.11 -9.76 -4.56
CA ILE A 32 -5.41 -10.12 -3.99
C ILE A 32 -5.87 -9.02 -3.01
N HIS A 33 -4.93 -8.43 -2.27
CA HIS A 33 -5.24 -7.40 -1.29
C HIS A 33 -5.71 -6.08 -1.91
N GLU A 34 -5.03 -5.59 -2.95
CA GLU A 34 -5.35 -4.30 -3.58
C GLU A 34 -6.83 -4.15 -4.01
N PRO A 35 -7.44 -5.09 -4.76
CA PRO A 35 -8.85 -4.97 -5.13
C PRO A 35 -9.78 -5.00 -3.91
N GLN A 36 -9.48 -5.82 -2.90
CA GLN A 36 -10.27 -5.86 -1.66
C GLN A 36 -10.14 -4.56 -0.86
N CYS A 37 -8.94 -3.97 -0.84
CA CYS A 37 -8.69 -2.72 -0.16
C CYS A 37 -9.37 -1.55 -0.86
N LEU A 38 -9.45 -1.57 -2.19
CA LEU A 38 -10.15 -0.56 -2.97
C LEU A 38 -11.66 -0.58 -2.70
N GLU A 39 -12.25 -1.77 -2.65
CA GLU A 39 -13.68 -1.91 -2.37
C GLU A 39 -14.02 -1.38 -0.97
N LYS A 40 -13.22 -1.77 0.04
CA LYS A 40 -13.37 -1.26 1.41
C LYS A 40 -13.27 0.27 1.46
N TRP A 41 -12.29 0.84 0.73
CA TRP A 41 -12.12 2.27 0.65
C TRP A 41 -13.32 2.97 0.00
N ARG A 42 -13.91 2.41 -1.08
CA ARG A 42 -15.09 2.99 -1.74
C ARG A 42 -16.29 3.04 -0.79
N ILE A 43 -16.52 1.97 -0.05
CA ILE A 43 -17.60 1.89 0.94
C ILE A 43 -17.41 2.94 2.04
N GLU A 44 -16.20 3.05 2.60
CA GLU A 44 -15.87 4.05 3.62
C GLU A 44 -16.02 5.48 3.07
N ASN A 45 -15.58 5.71 1.83
CA ASN A 45 -15.65 7.00 1.17
C ASN A 45 -17.10 7.41 0.84
N ASP A 46 -17.96 6.47 0.45
CA ASP A 46 -19.38 6.75 0.18
C ASP A 46 -20.19 7.06 1.44
N GLN A 47 -19.77 6.51 2.58
CA GLN A 47 -20.31 6.85 3.90
C GLN A 47 -19.92 8.26 4.35
N LEU A 48 -18.86 8.85 3.78
CA LEU A 48 -18.50 10.24 4.08
C LEU A 48 -19.50 11.23 3.47
N PRO A 49 -19.77 12.36 4.17
CA PRO A 49 -20.50 13.49 3.59
C PRO A 49 -19.90 13.92 2.26
N ARG A 50 -20.74 14.37 1.30
CA ARG A 50 -20.30 14.71 -0.08
C ARG A 50 -19.07 15.62 -0.14
N HIS A 51 -18.90 16.52 0.82
CA HIS A 51 -17.79 17.46 0.91
C HIS A 51 -16.49 16.84 1.47
N LEU A 52 -16.57 15.68 2.14
CA LEU A 52 -15.42 14.91 2.64
C LEU A 52 -15.09 13.71 1.75
N ARG A 53 -15.92 13.42 0.74
CA ARG A 53 -15.65 12.35 -0.22
C ARG A 53 -14.39 12.66 -1.00
N ARG A 54 -13.52 11.67 -1.06
CA ARG A 54 -12.22 11.71 -1.72
C ARG A 54 -12.33 11.15 -3.13
N PRO A 55 -11.49 11.62 -4.06
CA PRO A 55 -11.36 11.00 -5.37
C PRO A 55 -10.73 9.60 -5.22
N GLU A 56 -11.11 8.68 -6.11
CA GLU A 56 -10.63 7.31 -6.10
C GLU A 56 -9.09 7.25 -6.24
N PRO A 57 -8.40 6.47 -5.37
CA PRO A 57 -6.96 6.30 -5.47
C PRO A 57 -6.61 5.58 -6.78
N ARG A 58 -5.92 6.30 -7.68
CA ARG A 58 -5.47 5.72 -8.94
C ARG A 58 -4.24 4.87 -8.72
N ARG A 59 -4.27 3.64 -9.26
CA ARG A 59 -3.11 2.76 -9.27
C ARG A 59 -1.99 3.42 -10.08
N PRO A 60 -0.82 3.72 -9.49
CA PRO A 60 0.30 4.22 -10.27
C PRO A 60 0.78 3.11 -11.21
N GLU A 61 0.67 3.34 -12.51
CA GLU A 61 1.02 2.39 -13.57
C GLU A 61 2.52 2.00 -13.55
N VAL A 62 3.37 2.84 -12.93
CA VAL A 62 4.81 2.59 -12.79
C VAL A 62 5.32 3.11 -11.44
N LEU A 63 5.40 2.24 -10.42
CA LEU A 63 6.08 2.57 -9.16
C LEU A 63 7.59 2.48 -9.34
N THR A 64 8.22 3.54 -9.85
CA THR A 64 9.67 3.72 -9.68
C THR A 64 9.95 4.08 -8.22
N ASP A 65 11.11 3.70 -7.67
CA ASP A 65 11.39 3.85 -6.23
C ASP A 65 11.28 5.31 -5.71
N LYS A 66 11.44 6.31 -6.58
CA LYS A 66 11.24 7.73 -6.25
C LYS A 66 9.76 8.13 -6.10
N VAL A 67 8.88 7.49 -6.86
CA VAL A 67 7.42 7.67 -6.79
C VAL A 67 6.89 7.06 -5.49
N ARG A 68 7.48 5.96 -5.00
CA ARG A 68 7.07 5.32 -3.73
C ARG A 68 7.08 6.30 -2.55
N VAL A 69 8.14 7.10 -2.39
CA VAL A 69 8.32 8.01 -1.24
C VAL A 69 7.30 9.15 -1.25
N LEU A 70 7.06 9.78 -2.40
CA LEU A 70 6.10 10.89 -2.52
C LEU A 70 4.66 10.42 -2.26
N TYR A 71 4.32 9.20 -2.68
CA TYR A 71 2.99 8.63 -2.46
C TYR A 71 2.80 8.20 -1.01
N THR A 72 3.84 7.70 -0.31
CA THR A 72 3.77 7.42 1.14
C THR A 72 3.48 8.69 1.94
N VAL A 73 4.08 9.83 1.58
CA VAL A 73 3.82 11.13 2.23
C VAL A 73 2.38 11.60 1.97
N PHE A 74 1.85 11.39 0.76
CA PHE A 74 0.45 11.70 0.43
C PHE A 74 -0.55 10.83 1.20
N ILE A 75 -0.27 9.53 1.36
CA ILE A 75 -1.08 8.57 2.14
C ILE A 75 -1.12 8.99 3.61
N PHE A 76 0.01 9.40 4.19
CA PHE A 76 0.08 9.89 5.57
C PHE A 76 -0.72 11.18 5.79
N PHE A 77 -0.63 12.13 4.84
CA PHE A 77 -1.41 13.37 4.92
C PHE A 77 -2.92 13.11 4.83
N GLN A 78 -3.33 12.17 3.98
CA GLN A 78 -4.74 11.78 3.89
C GLN A 78 -5.23 11.03 5.14
N GLN A 79 -4.40 10.22 5.79
CA GLN A 79 -4.77 9.52 7.03
C GLN A 79 -5.00 10.51 8.18
N MET A 80 -4.16 11.55 8.32
CA MET A 80 -4.28 12.53 9.42
C MET A 80 -5.57 13.35 9.38
N VAL A 81 -6.14 13.63 8.20
CA VAL A 81 -7.42 14.36 8.08
C VAL A 81 -8.61 13.53 8.59
N LEU A 82 -8.48 12.20 8.70
CA LEU A 82 -9.54 11.30 9.22
C LEU A 82 -9.46 11.06 10.73
N ILE A 83 -8.30 11.29 11.38
CA ILE A 83 -8.12 11.11 12.83
C ILE A 83 -8.35 12.42 13.61
N CYS A 84 -8.51 13.55 12.91
CA CYS A 84 -8.62 14.88 13.51
C CYS A 84 -9.98 15.56 13.28
N LEU A 85 -10.99 14.88 12.70
CA LEU A 85 -12.37 15.33 12.85
C LEU A 85 -12.92 14.75 14.18
N PRO A 86 -13.41 15.60 15.10
CA PRO A 86 -14.04 15.15 16.34
C PRO A 86 -15.34 14.38 16.08
#